data_AF-A0A7S1RXQ5-F1
#
_entry.id   AF-A0A7S1RXQ5-F1
#
_cell.length_a   1.000
_cell.length_b   1.000
_cell.length_c   1.000
_cell.angle_alpha   90.00
_cell.angle_beta   90.00
_cell.angle_gamma   90.00
#
_symmetry.space_group_name_H-M   'P 1'
#
loop_
_entity.id
_entity.type
_entity.pdbx_description
1 polymer ?
#
loop_
_entity_poly.entity_id
_entity_poly.type
_entity_poly.pdbx_seq_one_letter_code
_entity_poly.pdbx_strand_id
1 'polypeptide(L)'
;EDVLSEVEGCGRAPCEAECRPQDCVWEDWGDWSACDKCGGERKRFRHITKEASCGGSLCKALSTEETSNCTRQCHDPVYCMWGEWKEWSACSATCGEGAEKVRVRQLELTAAASTPLLEEFDISAGVDEALLQDSVNSLEEHTRNLRTRRLQSLYVAFASGGVALLCGLLVAILAARFGSSRRGRGAFERLPLDSLE
;
A
#
# COMPACT_ATOMS: atom_id res chain seq x y z
N GLU A 1 6.01 5.89 11.15
CA GLU A 1 6.50 7.23 10.75
C GLU A 1 6.01 8.17 11.83
N ASP A 2 6.77 8.29 12.93
CA ASP A 2 6.20 8.69 14.24
C ASP A 2 6.67 10.09 14.69
N VAL A 3 7.26 10.85 13.76
CA VAL A 3 7.82 12.17 14.00
C VAL A 3 7.36 13.10 12.89
N LEU A 4 6.72 14.21 13.26
CA LEU A 4 6.39 15.28 12.34
C LEU A 4 7.34 16.45 12.59
N SER A 5 7.97 16.96 11.54
CA SER A 5 8.89 18.10 11.59
C SER A 5 8.37 19.25 10.74
N GLU A 6 8.53 20.47 11.24
CA GLU A 6 8.27 21.71 10.49
C GLU A 6 9.57 22.50 10.33
N VAL A 7 9.77 23.08 9.15
CA VAL A 7 11.00 23.76 8.74
C VAL A 7 10.67 25.18 8.33
N GLU A 8 11.36 26.16 8.91
CA GLU A 8 11.21 27.58 8.55
C GLU A 8 12.59 28.20 8.27
N GLY A 9 12.68 29.05 7.25
CA GLY A 9 13.93 29.69 6.81
C GLY A 9 14.39 30.86 7.68
N CYS A 10 15.70 31.08 7.76
CA CYS A 10 16.34 32.23 8.36
C CYS A 10 17.69 32.60 7.70
N GLY A 11 18.19 33.82 8.00
CA GLY A 11 19.51 34.32 7.58
C GLY A 11 19.57 34.97 6.19
N ARG A 12 20.22 36.15 6.08
CA ARG A 12 20.33 36.95 4.83
C ARG A 12 21.64 37.75 4.69
N ALA A 13 22.69 37.39 5.43
CA ALA A 13 24.00 38.07 5.38
C ALA A 13 25.12 37.08 5.06
N PRO A 14 26.08 37.40 4.19
CA PRO A 14 27.14 36.47 3.79
C PRO A 14 28.15 36.18 4.91
N CYS A 15 28.57 34.93 5.02
CA CYS A 15 29.64 34.51 5.93
C CYS A 15 31.02 34.74 5.30
N GLU A 16 31.93 35.43 5.97
CA GLU A 16 33.37 35.35 5.70
C GLU A 16 33.98 34.38 6.72
N ALA A 17 34.56 33.27 6.26
CA ALA A 17 35.08 32.23 7.13
C ALA A 17 36.52 31.83 6.78
N GLU A 18 37.41 32.07 7.73
CA GLU A 18 38.72 31.46 7.81
C GLU A 18 38.56 30.05 8.42
N CYS A 19 39.01 29.03 7.69
CA CYS A 19 38.78 27.61 7.99
C CYS A 19 39.72 27.13 9.12
N ARG A 20 39.18 26.75 10.29
CA ARG A 20 39.95 26.08 11.36
C ARG A 20 39.48 24.63 11.52
N PRO A 21 40.38 23.65 11.70
CA PRO A 21 40.01 22.26 11.94
C PRO A 21 39.02 22.15 13.11
N GLN A 22 37.85 21.58 12.85
CA GLN A 22 36.83 21.32 13.86
C GLN A 22 36.37 19.88 13.73
N ASP A 23 36.47 19.16 14.86
CA ASP A 23 35.96 17.80 14.98
C ASP A 23 34.44 17.79 15.08
N CYS A 24 33.86 16.66 14.69
CA CYS A 24 32.44 16.41 14.83
C CYS A 24 32.03 16.31 16.31
N VAL A 25 30.90 16.91 16.66
CA VAL A 25 30.35 16.90 18.03
C VAL A 25 28.94 16.31 18.02
N TRP A 26 28.74 15.28 18.83
CA TRP A 26 27.42 14.71 19.10
C TRP A 26 26.60 15.64 20.00
N GLU A 27 25.31 15.71 19.73
CA GLU A 27 24.33 16.19 20.70
C GLU A 27 24.24 15.21 21.88
N ASP A 28 23.71 15.73 23.00
CA ASP A 28 23.19 14.90 24.07
C ASP A 28 22.16 13.90 23.55
N TRP A 29 22.03 12.79 24.25
CA TRP A 29 21.04 11.79 23.91
C TRP A 29 19.63 12.33 24.07
N GLY A 30 18.80 12.10 23.04
CA GLY A 30 17.36 12.27 23.16
C GLY A 30 16.74 11.28 24.14
N ASP A 31 15.49 11.54 24.49
CA ASP A 31 14.70 10.66 25.34
C ASP A 31 14.54 9.27 24.73
N TRP A 32 14.34 8.28 25.60
CA TRP A 32 14.00 6.94 25.17
C TRP A 32 12.61 6.90 24.54
N SER A 33 12.49 6.20 23.41
CA SER A 33 11.22 5.88 22.79
C SER A 33 10.34 5.02 23.70
N ALA A 34 9.07 4.94 23.34
CA ALA A 34 8.19 3.89 23.83
C ALA A 34 8.76 2.50 23.50
N CYS A 35 8.35 1.50 24.28
CA CYS A 35 8.73 0.12 24.06
C CYS A 35 7.94 -0.48 22.91
N ASP A 36 8.60 -1.27 22.08
CA ASP A 36 8.00 -1.99 20.95
C ASP A 36 6.90 -2.97 21.40
N LYS A 37 7.13 -3.65 22.53
CA LYS A 37 6.20 -4.58 23.18
C LYS A 37 6.50 -4.67 24.68
N CYS A 38 5.59 -5.34 25.38
CA CYS A 38 5.74 -5.68 26.79
C CYS A 38 7.01 -6.53 26.99
N GLY A 39 7.95 -6.05 27.82
CA GLY A 39 9.24 -6.73 28.00
C GLY A 39 10.13 -6.76 26.75
N GLY A 40 9.90 -5.86 25.78
CA GLY A 40 10.67 -5.75 24.54
C GLY A 40 11.78 -4.70 24.61
N GLU A 41 12.06 -4.04 23.51
CA GLU A 41 13.14 -3.07 23.36
C GLU A 41 12.61 -1.63 23.19
N ARG A 42 13.41 -0.66 23.62
CA ARG A 42 13.22 0.77 23.38
C ARG A 42 14.52 1.36 22.81
N LYS A 43 14.40 2.44 22.07
CA LYS A 43 15.51 3.06 21.35
C LYS A 43 15.65 4.52 21.71
N ARG A 44 16.86 5.06 21.68
CA ARG A 44 17.10 6.50 21.72
C ARG A 44 18.07 6.88 20.63
N PHE A 45 17.98 8.13 20.22
CA PHE A 45 18.76 8.68 19.12
C PHE A 45 19.47 9.96 19.58
N ARG A 46 20.61 10.24 18.96
CA ARG A 46 21.30 11.53 19.07
C ARG A 46 21.75 11.94 17.69
N HIS A 47 21.82 13.24 17.44
CA HIS A 47 22.27 13.77 16.16
C HIS A 47 23.59 14.52 16.30
N ILE A 48 24.20 14.86 15.17
CA ILE A 48 25.44 15.62 15.14
C ILE A 48 25.07 17.10 15.23
N THR A 49 25.53 17.79 16.28
CA THR A 49 25.32 19.24 16.43
C THR A 49 26.32 20.04 15.61
N LYS A 50 27.53 19.50 15.41
CA LYS A 50 28.58 20.12 14.59
C LYS A 50 29.25 19.07 13.73
N GLU A 51 29.18 19.28 12.42
CA GLU A 51 29.85 18.43 11.45
C GLU A 51 31.37 18.69 11.45
N ALA A 52 32.15 17.67 11.08
CA ALA A 52 33.58 17.85 10.96
C ALA A 52 33.91 18.78 9.78
N SER A 53 34.82 19.74 10.00
CA SER A 53 35.26 20.67 8.96
C SER A 53 36.77 20.90 9.00
N CYS A 54 37.31 21.39 7.88
CA CYS A 54 38.73 21.76 7.73
C CYS A 54 39.73 20.68 8.22
N GLY A 55 39.43 19.39 7.99
CA GLY A 55 40.30 18.27 8.36
C GLY A 55 40.11 17.72 9.78
N GLY A 56 39.05 18.12 10.49
CA GLY A 56 38.64 17.50 11.75
C GLY A 56 38.11 16.07 11.62
N SER A 57 37.99 15.39 12.76
CA SER A 57 37.59 13.99 12.87
C SER A 57 36.07 13.81 12.74
N LEU A 58 35.66 12.82 11.94
CA LEU A 58 34.26 12.45 11.74
C LEU A 58 33.69 11.69 12.94
N CYS A 59 32.41 11.92 13.25
CA CYS A 59 31.69 11.08 14.20
C CYS A 59 31.44 9.69 13.62
N LYS A 60 31.48 8.66 14.49
CA LYS A 60 31.20 7.27 14.08
C LYS A 60 29.71 7.08 13.80
N ALA A 61 29.34 6.83 12.55
CA ALA A 61 27.94 6.63 12.15
C ALA A 61 27.19 5.52 12.92
N LEU A 62 27.91 4.52 13.45
CA LEU A 62 27.32 3.44 14.24
C LEU A 62 26.87 3.86 15.65
N SER A 63 27.16 5.10 16.07
CA SER A 63 26.90 5.59 17.43
C SER A 63 25.72 6.56 17.51
N THR A 64 24.86 6.57 16.48
CA THR A 64 23.66 7.40 16.35
C THR A 64 22.46 6.86 17.14
N GLU A 65 22.39 5.55 17.32
CA GLU A 65 21.26 4.84 17.95
C GLU A 65 21.76 3.97 19.11
N GLU A 66 20.96 3.91 20.18
CA GLU A 66 21.14 2.98 21.29
C GLU A 66 19.84 2.26 21.61
N THR A 67 19.93 0.96 21.88
CA THR A 67 18.79 0.09 22.22
C THR A 67 18.93 -0.42 23.63
N SER A 68 17.84 -0.40 24.40
CA SER A 68 17.75 -0.93 25.76
C SER A 68 16.51 -1.81 25.90
N ASN A 69 16.57 -2.78 26.80
CA ASN A 69 15.40 -3.56 27.21
C ASN A 69 14.38 -2.68 27.95
N CYS A 70 13.12 -3.06 27.89
CA CYS A 70 11.98 -2.40 28.50
C CYS A 70 11.42 -3.22 29.67
N THR A 71 11.16 -2.55 30.80
CA THR A 71 10.63 -3.20 32.02
C THR A 71 9.09 -3.12 32.13
N ARG A 72 8.40 -2.70 31.07
CA ARG A 72 6.95 -2.46 31.09
C ARG A 72 6.15 -3.76 31.22
N GLN A 73 5.29 -3.82 32.24
CA GLN A 73 4.25 -4.84 32.40
C GLN A 73 2.93 -4.32 31.79
N CYS A 74 2.25 -5.16 31.02
CA CYS A 74 1.09 -4.76 30.24
C CYS A 74 -0.21 -5.09 30.94
N HIS A 75 -0.67 -4.18 31.80
CA HIS A 75 -2.00 -4.25 32.38
C HIS A 75 -2.81 -2.95 32.31
N ASP A 76 -2.24 -1.84 31.84
CA ASP A 76 -2.98 -0.58 31.71
C ASP A 76 -3.12 -0.15 30.23
N PRO A 77 -4.34 0.14 29.75
CA PRO A 77 -4.56 0.66 28.41
C PRO A 77 -3.87 2.02 28.28
N VAL A 78 -3.11 2.21 27.21
CA VAL A 78 -2.51 3.50 26.86
C VAL A 78 -2.97 3.92 25.47
N TYR A 79 -3.12 5.23 25.29
CA TYR A 79 -3.50 5.87 24.05
C TYR A 79 -2.29 6.63 23.49
N CYS A 80 -2.16 6.65 22.16
CA CYS A 80 -1.16 7.49 21.48
C CYS A 80 -1.78 8.84 21.18
N MET A 81 -1.18 9.91 21.69
CA MET A 81 -1.57 11.28 21.37
C MET A 81 -0.35 12.06 20.88
N TRP A 82 -0.56 13.04 20.00
CA TRP A 82 0.52 13.97 19.67
C TRP A 82 0.88 14.78 20.91
N GLY A 83 2.15 14.74 21.31
CA GLY A 83 2.70 15.69 22.27
C GLY A 83 2.68 17.11 21.72
N GLU A 84 2.91 18.09 22.59
CA GLU A 84 3.05 19.48 22.17
C GLU A 84 4.26 19.65 21.24
N TRP A 85 4.22 20.71 20.43
CA TRP A 85 5.39 21.10 19.65
C TRP A 85 6.51 21.52 20.58
N LYS A 86 7.70 20.93 20.41
CA LYS A 86 8.90 21.47 21.05
C LYS A 86 9.19 22.87 20.51
N GLU A 87 9.92 23.64 21.31
CA GLU A 87 10.44 24.94 20.89
C GLU A 87 11.24 24.84 19.59
N TRP A 88 11.24 25.92 18.81
CA TRP A 88 12.03 25.98 17.59
C TRP A 88 13.52 25.84 17.88
N SER A 89 14.24 25.08 17.05
CA SER A 89 15.70 25.05 17.10
C SER A 89 16.29 26.43 16.79
N ALA A 90 17.55 26.62 17.16
CA ALA A 90 18.35 27.66 16.53
C ALA A 90 18.44 27.45 15.01
N CYS A 91 18.70 28.51 14.27
CA CYS A 91 18.99 28.44 12.84
C CYS A 91 20.20 27.54 12.57
N SER A 92 20.10 26.69 11.55
CA SER A 92 21.18 25.79 11.12
C SER A 92 22.47 26.52 10.76
N ALA A 93 22.38 27.81 10.42
CA ALA A 93 23.50 28.71 10.20
C ALA A 93 23.18 30.13 10.70
N THR A 94 24.21 30.87 11.12
CA THR A 94 24.11 32.27 11.59
C THR A 94 24.27 33.30 10.46
N CYS A 95 24.63 32.85 9.26
CA CYS A 95 24.87 33.64 8.06
C CYS A 95 24.69 32.73 6.81
N GLY A 96 24.60 33.32 5.63
CA GLY A 96 24.20 32.66 4.38
C GLY A 96 22.69 32.68 4.15
N GLU A 97 22.27 32.45 2.91
CA GLU A 97 20.86 32.17 2.57
C GLU A 97 20.61 30.67 2.72
N GLY A 98 19.40 30.28 3.14
CA GLY A 98 19.01 28.88 3.29
C GLY A 98 19.31 28.26 4.66
N ALA A 99 19.54 29.07 5.70
CA ALA A 99 19.51 28.55 7.07
C ALA A 99 18.06 28.18 7.41
N GLU A 100 17.89 27.10 8.16
CA GLU A 100 16.59 26.55 8.52
C GLU A 100 16.55 26.29 10.02
N LYS A 101 15.41 26.56 10.64
CA LYS A 101 15.11 26.12 12.00
C LYS A 101 14.05 25.03 11.93
N VAL A 102 14.14 24.07 12.83
CA VAL A 102 13.27 22.90 12.86
C VAL A 102 12.61 22.81 14.23
N ARG A 103 11.33 22.48 14.24
CA ARG A 103 10.66 22.00 15.45
C ARG A 103 10.06 20.62 15.20
N VAL A 104 9.98 19.83 16.26
CA VAL A 104 9.46 18.47 16.19
C VAL A 104 8.39 18.26 17.25
N ARG A 105 7.38 17.46 16.91
CA ARG A 105 6.49 16.83 17.88
C ARG A 105 6.48 15.32 17.67
N GLN A 106 6.25 14.58 18.74
CA GLN A 106 6.29 13.12 18.74
C GLN A 106 5.00 12.57 19.34
N LEU A 107 4.70 11.31 19.02
CA LEU A 107 3.62 10.60 19.69
C LEU A 107 4.03 10.25 21.12
N GLU A 108 3.20 10.63 22.07
CA GLU A 108 3.36 10.32 23.50
C GLU A 108 2.27 9.33 23.93
N LEU A 109 2.65 8.43 24.84
CA LEU A 109 1.73 7.46 25.44
C LEU A 109 1.07 8.07 26.67
N THR A 110 -0.26 8.19 26.65
CA THR A 110 -1.03 8.68 27.79
C THR A 110 -1.96 7.59 28.32
N ALA A 111 -2.15 7.56 29.64
CA ALA A 111 -3.16 6.73 30.30
C ALA A 111 -4.56 7.37 30.28
N ALA A 112 -4.63 8.67 29.95
CA ALA A 112 -5.88 9.41 29.86
C ALA A 112 -6.36 9.47 28.40
N ALA A 113 -7.53 8.90 28.12
CA ALA A 113 -8.28 9.31 26.95
C ALA A 113 -8.69 10.77 27.17
N SER A 114 -8.25 11.70 26.32
CA SER A 114 -8.75 13.07 26.37
C SER A 114 -10.22 13.05 25.95
N THR A 115 -11.14 12.99 26.91
CA THR A 115 -12.53 13.39 26.72
C THR A 115 -12.65 14.84 27.15
N PRO A 116 -12.86 15.73 26.18
CA PRO A 116 -14.12 16.45 26.18
C PRO A 116 -14.74 16.57 24.78
N LEU A 117 -14.61 15.54 23.92
CA LEU A 117 -15.38 15.45 22.67
C LEU A 117 -16.15 14.13 22.49
N LEU A 118 -15.93 13.13 23.35
CA LEU A 118 -16.71 11.88 23.29
C LEU A 118 -18.04 11.94 24.06
N GLU A 119 -18.34 13.04 24.77
CA GLU A 119 -19.70 13.23 25.32
C GLU A 119 -20.65 13.93 24.35
N GLU A 120 -20.17 14.53 23.25
CA GLU A 120 -21.05 15.11 22.21
C GLU A 120 -20.99 14.39 20.86
N PHE A 121 -19.99 13.56 20.58
CA PHE A 121 -20.01 12.70 19.40
C PHE A 121 -20.58 11.33 19.76
N ASP A 122 -21.90 11.29 19.88
CA ASP A 122 -22.67 10.07 19.84
C ASP A 122 -22.47 9.43 18.46
N ILE A 123 -21.58 8.45 18.35
CA ILE A 123 -21.36 7.67 17.12
C ILE A 123 -22.64 6.93 16.71
N SER A 124 -23.66 6.82 17.58
CA SER A 124 -24.98 6.32 17.21
C SER A 124 -25.85 7.35 16.45
N ALA A 125 -25.49 8.63 16.45
CA ALA A 125 -26.22 9.69 15.75
C ALA A 125 -25.66 10.01 14.34
N GLY A 126 -24.44 9.57 14.03
CA GLY A 126 -23.77 9.85 12.75
C GLY A 126 -23.71 8.67 11.79
N VAL A 127 -24.11 7.48 12.24
CA VAL A 127 -24.20 6.29 11.40
C VAL A 127 -25.68 6.02 11.20
N ASP A 128 -26.23 6.49 10.08
CA ASP A 128 -27.55 6.07 9.63
C ASP A 128 -27.50 4.57 9.35
N GLU A 129 -27.82 3.75 10.36
CA GLU A 129 -27.89 2.28 10.26
C GLU A 129 -28.72 1.85 9.04
N ALA A 130 -29.75 2.64 8.70
CA ALA A 130 -30.55 2.46 7.51
C ALA A 130 -29.76 2.65 6.19
N LEU A 131 -28.87 3.64 6.10
CA LEU A 131 -28.03 3.89 4.92
C LEU A 131 -26.96 2.80 4.76
N LEU A 132 -26.41 2.35 5.88
CA LEU A 132 -25.44 1.25 5.91
C LEU A 132 -26.10 -0.05 5.45
N GLN A 133 -27.30 -0.33 5.95
CA GLN A 133 -28.08 -1.49 5.54
C GLN A 133 -28.48 -1.43 4.06
N ASP A 134 -28.86 -0.25 3.54
CA ASP A 134 -29.17 -0.06 2.12
C ASP A 134 -27.94 -0.31 1.22
N SER A 135 -26.77 0.17 1.64
CA SER A 135 -25.50 -0.06 0.95
C SER A 135 -25.13 -1.55 0.91
N VAL A 136 -25.32 -2.27 2.02
CA VAL A 136 -25.10 -3.72 2.10
C VAL A 136 -26.08 -4.46 1.17
N ASN A 137 -27.37 -4.13 1.22
CA ASN A 137 -28.39 -4.74 0.35
C ASN A 137 -28.08 -4.49 -1.13
N SER A 138 -27.66 -3.27 -1.50
CA SER A 138 -27.27 -2.89 -2.86
C SER A 138 -26.05 -3.69 -3.37
N LEU A 139 -25.05 -3.90 -2.51
CA LEU A 139 -23.87 -4.71 -2.83
C LEU A 139 -24.22 -6.19 -3.02
N GLU A 140 -25.10 -6.73 -2.18
CA GLU A 140 -25.62 -8.09 -2.32
C GLU A 140 -26.40 -8.26 -3.62
N GLU A 141 -27.22 -7.28 -3.99
CA GLU A 141 -27.97 -7.28 -5.25
C GLU A 141 -27.05 -7.21 -6.47
N HIS A 142 -26.04 -6.34 -6.45
CA HIS A 142 -25.02 -6.28 -7.50
C HIS A 142 -24.29 -7.62 -7.67
N THR A 143 -23.93 -8.25 -6.56
CA THR A 143 -23.27 -9.56 -6.56
C THR A 143 -24.18 -10.65 -7.13
N ARG A 144 -25.47 -10.66 -6.75
CA ARG A 144 -26.48 -11.59 -7.28
C ARG A 144 -26.68 -11.39 -8.79
N ASN A 145 -26.81 -10.16 -9.26
CA ASN A 145 -26.99 -9.83 -10.68
C ASN A 145 -25.80 -10.27 -11.53
N LEU A 146 -24.57 -10.05 -11.07
CA LEU A 146 -23.36 -10.54 -11.77
C LEU A 146 -23.32 -12.07 -11.84
N ARG A 147 -23.71 -12.76 -10.76
CA ARG A 147 -23.78 -14.23 -10.72
C ARG A 147 -24.80 -14.76 -11.73
N THR A 148 -25.99 -14.15 -11.81
CA THR A 148 -27.04 -14.57 -12.75
C THR A 148 -26.65 -14.33 -14.20
N ARG A 149 -26.04 -13.18 -14.52
CA ARG A 149 -25.54 -12.89 -15.89
C ARG A 149 -24.50 -13.91 -16.34
N ARG A 150 -23.54 -14.26 -15.47
CA ARG A 150 -22.53 -15.29 -15.77
C ARG A 150 -23.16 -16.67 -16.02
N LEU A 151 -24.15 -17.06 -15.22
CA LEU A 151 -24.85 -18.34 -15.39
C LEU A 151 -25.70 -18.38 -16.66
N GLN A 152 -26.37 -17.28 -17.02
CA GLN A 152 -27.12 -17.18 -18.26
C GLN A 152 -26.21 -17.30 -19.50
N SER A 153 -25.05 -16.63 -19.51
CA SER A 153 -24.08 -16.76 -20.60
C SER A 153 -23.56 -18.19 -20.74
N LEU A 154 -23.26 -18.86 -19.62
CA LEU A 154 -22.86 -20.28 -19.62
C LEU A 154 -23.97 -21.17 -20.17
N TYR A 155 -25.20 -21.02 -19.68
CA TYR A 155 -26.35 -21.80 -20.13
C TYR A 155 -26.59 -21.66 -21.65
N VAL A 156 -26.57 -20.43 -22.18
CA VAL A 156 -26.75 -20.16 -23.61
C VAL A 156 -25.62 -20.79 -24.44
N ALA A 157 -24.37 -20.74 -23.97
CA ALA A 157 -23.24 -21.38 -24.64
C ALA A 157 -23.38 -22.91 -24.69
N PHE A 158 -23.78 -23.55 -23.59
CA PHE A 158 -23.99 -25.01 -23.56
C PHE A 158 -25.18 -25.45 -24.40
N ALA A 159 -26.30 -24.72 -24.34
CA ALA A 159 -27.49 -25.04 -25.12
C ALA A 159 -27.24 -24.90 -26.64
N SER A 160 -26.60 -23.81 -27.07
CA SER A 160 -26.26 -23.61 -28.49
C SER A 160 -25.24 -24.62 -29.00
N GLY A 161 -24.22 -24.97 -28.20
CA GLY A 161 -23.28 -26.03 -28.53
C GLY A 161 -23.95 -27.40 -28.64
N GLY A 162 -24.87 -27.73 -27.73
CA GLY A 162 -25.64 -28.97 -27.76
C GLY A 162 -26.53 -29.08 -29.02
N VAL A 163 -27.22 -28.01 -29.39
CA VAL A 163 -28.04 -27.96 -30.61
C VAL A 163 -27.18 -28.13 -31.86
N ALA A 164 -26.04 -27.45 -31.95
CA ALA A 164 -25.13 -27.58 -33.09
C ALA A 164 -24.61 -29.02 -33.25
N LEU A 165 -24.26 -29.69 -32.14
CA LEU A 165 -23.85 -31.09 -32.14
C LEU A 165 -24.97 -32.02 -32.62
N LEU A 166 -26.19 -31.83 -32.13
CA LEU A 166 -27.35 -32.62 -32.56
C LEU A 166 -27.66 -32.42 -34.05
N CYS A 167 -27.63 -31.18 -34.53
CA CYS A 167 -27.79 -30.88 -35.95
C CYS A 167 -26.68 -31.52 -36.80
N GLY A 168 -25.42 -31.43 -36.36
CA GLY A 168 -24.29 -32.07 -37.04
C GLY A 168 -24.43 -33.59 -37.11
N LEU A 169 -24.84 -34.24 -36.02
CA LEU A 169 -25.11 -35.68 -35.97
C LEU A 169 -26.27 -36.08 -36.89
N LEU A 170 -27.37 -35.31 -36.91
CA LEU A 170 -28.49 -35.57 -37.81
C LEU A 170 -28.09 -35.46 -39.28
N VAL A 171 -27.31 -34.43 -39.64
CA VAL A 171 -26.79 -34.27 -41.00
C VAL A 171 -25.86 -35.44 -41.37
N ALA A 172 -24.99 -35.88 -40.46
CA ALA A 172 -24.11 -37.03 -40.69
C ALA A 172 -24.90 -38.34 -40.87
N ILE A 173 -25.96 -38.56 -40.08
CA ILE A 173 -26.84 -39.73 -40.20
C ILE A 173 -27.60 -39.71 -41.54
N LEU A 174 -28.16 -38.56 -41.93
CA LEU A 174 -28.83 -38.40 -43.21
C LEU A 174 -27.86 -38.60 -44.38
N ALA A 175 -26.65 -38.04 -44.30
CA ALA A 175 -25.60 -38.24 -45.31
C ALA A 175 -25.18 -39.72 -45.41
N ALA A 176 -25.08 -40.45 -44.30
CA ALA A 176 -24.79 -41.88 -44.30
C ALA A 176 -25.94 -42.71 -44.91
N ARG A 177 -27.20 -42.33 -44.67
CA ARG A 177 -28.40 -42.98 -45.23
C ARG A 177 -28.58 -42.72 -46.73
N PHE A 178 -28.26 -41.53 -47.22
CA PHE A 178 -28.35 -41.18 -48.65
C PHE A 178 -27.08 -41.53 -49.43
N GLY A 179 -25.91 -41.53 -48.79
CA GLY A 179 -24.64 -41.95 -49.38
C GLY A 179 -24.57 -43.43 -49.72
N SER A 180 -25.35 -44.28 -49.04
CA SER A 180 -25.51 -45.69 -49.42
C SER A 180 -26.44 -45.89 -50.62
N SER A 181 -27.30 -44.92 -50.96
CA SER A 181 -28.27 -45.02 -52.06
C SER A 181 -27.71 -44.61 -53.43
N ARG A 182 -26.61 -43.85 -53.49
CA ARG A 182 -26.03 -43.34 -54.76
C ARG A 182 -24.84 -44.14 -55.31
N ARG A 183 -24.42 -45.24 -54.69
CA ARG A 183 -23.34 -46.10 -55.22
C ARG A 183 -23.93 -47.30 -55.98
N GLY A 184 -24.47 -47.07 -57.17
CA GLY A 184 -24.83 -48.17 -58.07
C GLY A 184 -25.81 -47.85 -59.20
N ARG A 185 -25.41 -47.04 -60.18
CA ARG A 185 -25.82 -47.14 -61.61
C ARG A 185 -25.16 -46.04 -62.43
N GLY A 186 -24.50 -46.43 -63.52
CA GLY A 186 -24.09 -45.52 -64.58
C GLY A 186 -22.65 -45.76 -65.03
N ALA A 187 -22.48 -46.68 -65.97
CA ALA A 187 -21.25 -46.84 -66.73
C ALA A 187 -21.01 -45.60 -67.61
N PHE A 188 -19.74 -45.26 -67.83
CA PHE A 188 -19.34 -44.36 -68.91
C PHE A 188 -18.18 -45.00 -69.67
N GLU A 189 -18.39 -45.11 -70.98
CA GLU A 189 -17.61 -45.80 -71.99
C GLU A 189 -16.09 -45.57 -71.96
N ARG A 190 -15.34 -46.62 -72.30
CA ARG A 190 -13.95 -46.52 -72.75
C ARG A 190 -13.95 -46.13 -74.22
N LEU A 191 -13.13 -45.14 -74.58
CA LEU A 191 -12.58 -45.00 -75.93
C LEU A 191 -11.07 -45.29 -75.88
N PRO A 192 -10.51 -45.96 -76.90
CA PRO A 192 -9.16 -46.49 -76.88
C PRO A 192 -8.14 -45.44 -77.32
N LEU A 193 -6.97 -45.44 -76.67
CA LEU A 193 -5.75 -44.83 -77.19
C LEU A 193 -4.90 -45.96 -77.72
N ASP A 194 -4.94 -46.09 -79.04
CA ASP A 194 -3.98 -46.83 -79.84
C ASP A 194 -2.78 -45.89 -80.15
N SER A 195 -1.65 -46.51 -80.46
CA SER A 195 -0.47 -45.97 -81.17
C SER A 195 0.63 -45.18 -80.42
N LEU A 196 1.84 -45.77 -80.55
CA LEU A 196 3.22 -45.24 -80.62
C LEU A 196 4.07 -45.56 -79.39
N GLU A 197 4.88 -46.64 -79.40
CA GLU A 197 6.22 -46.72 -80.05
C GLU A 197 7.12 -45.51 -79.74
#